data_AF-A0A950KZ62-F1
#
_entry.id   AF-A0A950KZ62-F1
#
_cell.length_a   1.000
_cell.length_b   1.000
_cell.length_c   1.000
_cell.angle_alpha   90.00
_cell.angle_beta   90.00
_cell.angle_gamma   90.00
#
_symmetry.space_group_name_H-M   'P 1'
#
loop_
_entity.id
_entity.type
_entity.pdbx_description
1 polymer ?
#
loop_
_entity_poly.entity_id
_entity_poly.type
_entity_poly.pdbx_seq_one_letter_code
_entity_poly.pdbx_strand_id
1 'polypeptide(L)'
;MIFIPHGECLLWDWRILTVKISGDALTFIAYMVIPLLWGRFAYSLLIRYGAGWWFFILGGLFVFCCGMTHLTEIMVLEYPSWYWPDAIARDITGVVSILFIWYTWRMGLNTKNPEHIG
;
A
#
# COMPACT_ATOMS: atom_id res chain seq x y z
N MET A 1 18.58 -19.42 -13.83
CA MET A 1 18.52 -19.52 -12.35
C MET A 1 17.16 -20.08 -11.98
N ILE A 2 17.14 -21.10 -11.13
CA ILE A 2 15.91 -21.72 -10.62
C ILE A 2 15.49 -20.93 -9.38
N PHE A 3 14.36 -20.24 -9.45
CA PHE A 3 13.75 -19.61 -8.28
C PHE A 3 13.09 -20.71 -7.44
N ILE A 4 13.40 -20.75 -6.15
CA ILE A 4 12.82 -21.71 -5.21
C ILE A 4 11.51 -21.11 -4.69
N PRO A 5 10.38 -21.85 -4.75
CA PRO A 5 9.14 -21.40 -4.13
C PRO A 5 9.37 -21.19 -2.63
N HIS A 6 8.84 -20.11 -2.05
CA HIS A 6 9.02 -19.87 -0.62
C HIS A 6 8.44 -20.99 0.27
N GLY A 7 7.48 -21.77 -0.25
CA GLY A 7 6.98 -22.98 0.42
C GLY A 7 8.07 -24.02 0.73
N GLU A 8 9.03 -24.22 -0.18
CA GLU A 8 10.12 -25.18 -0.01
C GLU A 8 11.13 -24.73 1.06
N CYS A 9 11.42 -23.42 1.11
CA CYS A 9 12.25 -22.83 2.17
C CYS A 9 11.57 -22.89 3.55
N LEU A 10 10.24 -22.91 3.58
CA LEU A 10 9.41 -23.05 4.79
C LEU A 10 9.12 -24.51 5.16
N LEU A 11 9.74 -25.48 4.48
CA LEU A 11 9.51 -26.92 4.67
C LEU A 11 8.03 -27.33 4.52
N TRP A 12 7.22 -26.49 3.85
CA TRP A 12 5.76 -26.64 3.82
C TRP A 12 5.14 -26.79 5.23
N ASP A 13 5.72 -26.13 6.24
CA ASP A 13 5.16 -26.14 7.59
C ASP A 13 3.79 -25.43 7.59
N TRP A 14 2.75 -26.24 7.74
CA TRP A 14 1.36 -25.81 7.68
C TRP A 14 1.02 -24.71 8.70
N ARG A 15 1.71 -24.65 9.85
CA ARG A 15 1.45 -23.66 10.90
C ARG A 15 1.91 -22.28 10.46
N ILE A 16 3.09 -22.18 9.85
CA ILE A 16 3.66 -20.91 9.39
C ILE A 16 2.96 -20.44 8.12
N LEU A 17 2.68 -21.37 7.19
CA LEU A 17 1.92 -21.09 5.97
C LEU A 17 0.53 -20.54 6.28
N THR A 18 -0.21 -21.17 7.19
CA THR A 18 -1.56 -20.73 7.55
C THR A 18 -1.55 -19.31 8.12
N VAL A 19 -0.62 -19.01 9.03
CA VAL A 19 -0.52 -17.66 9.63
C VAL A 19 -0.12 -16.62 8.58
N LYS A 20 0.78 -16.96 7.67
CA LYS A 20 1.22 -16.03 6.63
C LYS A 20 0.13 -15.75 5.60
N ILE A 21 -0.50 -16.79 5.05
CA ILE A 21 -1.60 -16.65 4.09
C ILE A 21 -2.79 -15.91 4.71
N SER A 22 -3.17 -16.25 5.94
CA SER A 22 -4.29 -15.56 6.61
C SER A 22 -3.99 -14.10 6.93
N GLY A 23 -2.77 -13.79 7.37
CA GLY A 23 -2.32 -12.41 7.61
C GLY A 23 -2.32 -11.57 6.33
N ASP A 24 -1.77 -12.11 5.24
CA ASP A 24 -1.71 -11.43 3.95
C ASP A 24 -3.11 -11.26 3.34
N ALA A 25 -3.98 -12.27 3.46
CA ALA A 25 -5.36 -12.18 2.99
C ALA A 25 -6.18 -11.14 3.77
N LEU A 26 -6.05 -11.12 5.10
CA LEU A 26 -6.71 -10.12 5.95
C LEU A 26 -6.23 -8.70 5.60
N THR A 27 -4.93 -8.53 5.38
CA THR A 27 -4.34 -7.24 5.02
C THR A 27 -4.81 -6.79 3.65
N PHE A 28 -4.81 -7.67 2.65
CA PHE A 28 -5.34 -7.39 1.32
C PHE A 28 -6.80 -6.91 1.37
N ILE A 29 -7.66 -7.62 2.11
CA ILE A 29 -9.08 -7.25 2.24
C ILE A 29 -9.22 -5.88 2.91
N ALA A 30 -8.52 -5.67 4.03
CA ALA A 30 -8.54 -4.39 4.73
C ALA A 30 -8.08 -3.24 3.81
N TYR A 31 -7.02 -3.46 3.03
CA TYR A 31 -6.41 -2.44 2.18
C TYR A 31 -7.18 -2.18 0.89
N MET A 32 -8.11 -3.06 0.50
CA MET A 32 -9.09 -2.77 -0.55
C MET A 32 -10.29 -1.97 -0.01
N VAL A 33 -10.65 -2.15 1.27
CA VAL A 33 -11.77 -1.45 1.90
C VAL A 33 -11.41 -0.03 2.36
N ILE A 34 -10.20 0.16 2.91
CA ILE A 34 -9.71 1.47 3.38
C ILE A 34 -9.81 2.56 2.30
N PRO A 35 -9.29 2.38 1.06
CA PRO A 35 -9.36 3.43 0.04
C PRO A 35 -10.79 3.75 -0.39
N LEU A 36 -11.73 2.80 -0.32
CA LEU A 36 -13.14 3.06 -0.60
C LEU A 36 -13.77 3.98 0.46
N LEU A 37 -13.51 3.71 1.74
CA LEU A 37 -13.99 4.55 2.85
C LEU A 37 -13.29 5.91 2.86
N TRP A 38 -11.99 5.92 2.66
CA TRP A 38 -11.16 7.11 2.57
C TRP A 38 -11.60 8.01 1.40
N GLY A 39 -11.93 7.43 0.24
CA GLY A 39 -12.45 8.15 -0.92
C GLY A 39 -13.78 8.85 -0.66
N ARG A 40 -14.71 8.22 0.07
CA ARG A 40 -16.00 8.85 0.46
C ARG A 40 -15.79 10.03 1.41
N PHE A 41 -14.85 9.90 2.35
CA PHE A 41 -14.48 10.99 3.25
C PHE A 41 -13.79 12.14 2.50
N ALA A 42 -12.86 11.82 1.59
CA ALA A 42 -12.18 12.77 0.73
C ALA A 42 -13.16 13.58 -0.13
N TYR A 43 -14.15 12.92 -0.73
CA TYR A 43 -15.19 13.56 -1.54
C TYR A 43 -16.01 14.55 -0.70
N SER A 44 -16.35 14.18 0.54
CA SER A 44 -17.09 15.04 1.46
C SER A 44 -16.30 16.29 1.88
N LEU A 45 -14.98 16.16 2.04
CA LEU A 45 -14.08 17.28 2.37
C LEU A 45 -13.76 18.16 1.15
N LEU A 46 -13.64 17.58 -0.05
CA LEU A 46 -13.42 18.31 -1.29
C LEU A 46 -14.53 19.34 -1.52
N ILE A 47 -15.78 18.91 -1.36
CA ILE A 47 -16.96 19.77 -1.52
C ILE A 47 -16.95 20.94 -0.53
N ARG A 48 -16.39 20.74 0.67
CA ARG A 48 -16.46 21.71 1.77
C ARG A 48 -15.28 22.66 1.85
N TYR A 49 -14.07 22.24 1.48
CA TYR A 49 -12.84 22.99 1.80
C TYR A 49 -11.89 23.22 0.61
N GLY A 50 -12.11 22.61 -0.56
CA GLY A 50 -11.36 22.89 -1.80
C GLY A 50 -9.85 22.59 -1.80
N ALA A 51 -9.23 22.34 -0.65
CA ALA A 51 -7.79 22.18 -0.48
C ALA A 51 -7.45 20.79 0.09
N GLY A 52 -6.60 20.05 -0.63
CA GLY A 52 -5.98 18.80 -0.13
C GLY A 52 -6.29 17.52 -0.91
N TRP A 53 -7.00 17.56 -2.04
CA TRP A 53 -7.37 16.36 -2.83
C TRP A 53 -6.19 15.43 -3.15
N TRP A 54 -5.01 16.00 -3.42
CA TRP A 54 -3.81 15.24 -3.75
C TRP A 54 -3.33 14.33 -2.62
N PHE A 55 -3.51 14.74 -1.36
CA PHE A 55 -3.19 13.92 -0.20
C PHE A 55 -4.07 12.67 -0.14
N PHE A 56 -5.36 12.83 -0.44
CA PHE A 56 -6.30 11.72 -0.45
C PHE A 56 -6.01 10.75 -1.61
N ILE A 57 -5.64 11.26 -2.79
CA ILE A 57 -5.23 10.40 -3.92
C ILE A 57 -3.94 9.64 -3.57
N LEU A 58 -2.89 10.35 -3.14
CA LEU A 58 -1.59 9.71 -2.86
C LEU A 58 -1.70 8.70 -1.72
N GLY A 59 -2.49 9.00 -0.68
CA GLY A 59 -2.74 8.07 0.42
C GLY A 59 -3.54 6.84 -0.03
N GLY A 60 -4.58 7.03 -0.84
CA GLY A 60 -5.35 5.91 -1.40
C GLY A 60 -4.51 5.03 -2.32
N LEU A 61 -3.68 5.62 -3.18
CA LEU A 61 -2.78 4.91 -4.07
C LEU A 61 -1.71 4.13 -3.28
N PHE A 62 -1.15 4.73 -2.24
CA PHE A 62 -0.20 4.06 -1.35
C PHE A 62 -0.79 2.80 -0.71
N VAL A 63 -1.98 2.93 -0.10
CA VAL A 63 -2.66 1.79 0.56
C VAL A 63 -3.03 0.72 -0.46
N PHE A 64 -3.49 1.10 -1.65
CA PHE A 64 -3.80 0.16 -2.73
C PHE A 64 -2.57 -0.61 -3.22
N CYS A 65 -1.46 0.08 -3.50
CA CYS A 65 -0.20 -0.55 -3.91
C CYS A 65 0.32 -1.51 -2.83
N CYS A 66 0.26 -1.12 -1.55
CA CYS A 66 0.66 -1.99 -0.45
C CYS A 66 -0.28 -3.21 -0.31
N GLY A 67 -1.57 -3.06 -0.62
CA GLY A 67 -2.50 -4.19 -0.67
C GLY A 67 -2.11 -5.18 -1.77
N MET A 68 -1.75 -4.69 -2.96
CA MET A 68 -1.33 -5.54 -4.07
C MET A 68 -0.08 -6.38 -3.76
N THR A 69 0.87 -5.87 -2.98
CA THR A 69 2.06 -6.64 -2.58
C THR A 69 1.72 -7.84 -1.70
N HIS A 70 0.68 -7.75 -0.85
CA HIS A 70 0.24 -8.91 -0.06
C HIS A 70 -0.39 -10.01 -0.92
N LEU A 71 -1.04 -9.64 -2.03
CA LEU A 71 -1.58 -10.62 -2.97
C LEU A 71 -0.45 -11.34 -3.73
N THR A 72 0.60 -10.61 -4.13
CA THR A 72 1.76 -11.21 -4.80
C THR A 72 2.55 -12.12 -3.87
N GLU A 73 2.63 -11.81 -2.57
CA GLU A 73 3.26 -12.68 -1.57
C GLU A 73 2.58 -14.05 -1.45
N ILE A 74 1.25 -14.08 -1.49
CA ILE A 74 0.49 -15.34 -1.51
C ILE A 74 0.79 -16.13 -2.79
N MET A 75 0.88 -15.46 -3.94
CA MET A 75 1.15 -16.12 -5.22
C MET A 75 2.59 -16.65 -5.34
N VAL A 76 3.58 -15.96 -4.75
CA VAL A 76 5.00 -16.36 -4.74
C VAL A 76 5.25 -17.61 -3.88
N LEU A 77 4.37 -17.91 -2.90
CA LEU A 77 4.44 -19.14 -2.12
C LEU A 77 4.27 -20.39 -3.00
N GLU A 78 3.32 -20.35 -3.95
CA GLU A 78 3.00 -21.49 -4.82
C GLU A 78 3.71 -21.44 -6.18
N TYR A 79 3.98 -20.25 -6.73
CA TYR A 79 4.49 -20.08 -8.10
C TYR A 79 5.76 -19.22 -8.15
N PRO A 80 6.94 -19.81 -8.45
CA PRO A 80 8.21 -19.09 -8.55
C PRO A 80 8.25 -17.99 -9.62
N SER A 81 7.32 -18.02 -10.59
CA SER A 81 7.20 -17.02 -11.67
C SER A 81 6.76 -15.63 -11.18
N TRP A 82 6.20 -15.53 -9.97
CA TRP A 82 5.66 -14.28 -9.42
C TRP A 82 6.68 -13.43 -8.65
N TYR A 83 7.95 -13.86 -8.54
CA TYR A 83 9.02 -13.13 -7.85
C TYR A 83 9.29 -11.73 -8.43
N TRP A 84 9.26 -11.61 -9.76
CA TRP A 84 9.52 -10.35 -10.44
C TRP A 84 8.40 -9.31 -10.24
N PRO A 85 7.12 -9.67 -10.45
CA PRO A 85 6.00 -8.80 -10.11
C PRO A 85 6.00 -8.34 -8.64
N ASP A 86 6.31 -9.25 -7.73
CA ASP A 86 6.38 -8.97 -6.29
C ASP A 86 7.48 -7.95 -5.94
N ALA A 87 8.69 -8.16 -6.46
CA ALA A 87 9.80 -7.22 -6.26
C ALA A 87 9.49 -5.82 -6.82
N ILE A 88 8.93 -5.75 -8.03
CA ILE A 88 8.54 -4.49 -8.67
C ILE A 88 7.44 -3.79 -7.87
N ALA A 89 6.43 -4.53 -7.40
CA ALA A 89 5.34 -3.96 -6.61
C ALA A 89 5.83 -3.40 -5.27
N ARG A 90 6.79 -4.07 -4.62
CA ARG A 90 7.42 -3.57 -3.39
C ARG A 90 8.23 -2.30 -3.62
N ASP A 91 9.01 -2.25 -4.69
CA ASP A 91 9.80 -1.06 -5.04
C ASP A 91 8.90 0.14 -5.35
N ILE A 92 7.84 -0.06 -6.14
CA ILE A 92 6.84 0.98 -6.43
C ILE A 92 6.19 1.46 -5.13
N THR A 93 5.78 0.54 -4.25
CA THR A 93 5.17 0.88 -2.96
C THR A 93 6.12 1.70 -2.09
N GLY A 94 7.41 1.35 -2.06
CA GLY A 94 8.45 2.11 -1.36
C GLY A 94 8.61 3.53 -1.90
N VAL A 95 8.66 3.69 -3.22
CA VAL A 95 8.72 5.02 -3.86
C VAL A 95 7.49 5.85 -3.53
N VAL A 96 6.29 5.28 -3.65
CA VAL A 96 5.03 5.96 -3.32
C VAL A 96 4.98 6.35 -1.85
N SER A 97 5.50 5.52 -0.93
CA SER A 97 5.60 5.82 0.50
C SER A 97 6.45 7.06 0.78
N ILE A 98 7.62 7.14 0.14
CA ILE A 98 8.54 8.27 0.30
C ILE A 98 7.90 9.55 -0.25
N LEU A 99 7.27 9.48 -1.42
CA LEU A 99 6.55 10.60 -2.01
C LEU A 99 5.39 11.07 -1.13
N PHE A 100 4.65 10.13 -0.55
CA PHE A 100 3.57 10.42 0.39
C PHE A 100 4.11 11.20 1.59
N ILE A 101 5.12 10.65 2.29
CA ILE A 101 5.75 11.32 3.46
C ILE A 101 6.27 12.71 3.07
N TRP A 102 7.00 12.83 1.96
CA TRP A 102 7.53 14.10 1.49
C TRP A 102 6.43 15.14 1.23
N TYR A 103 5.33 14.74 0.57
CA TYR A 103 4.20 15.60 0.29
C TYR A 103 3.48 16.03 1.58
N THR A 104 3.23 15.09 2.50
CA THR A 104 2.61 15.39 3.80
C THR A 104 3.47 16.34 4.64
N TRP A 105 4.78 16.12 4.68
CA TRP A 105 5.74 16.97 5.38
C TRP A 105 5.76 18.39 4.80
N ARG A 106 5.81 18.50 3.46
CA ARG A 106 5.80 19.80 2.77
C ARG A 106 4.52 20.58 3.05
N MET A 107 3.36 19.92 3.02
CA MET A 107 2.09 20.55 3.39
C MET A 107 2.05 20.99 4.85
N GLY A 108 2.53 20.17 5.79
CA GLY A 108 2.60 20.50 7.21
C GLY A 108 3.58 21.61 7.56
N LEU A 109 4.60 21.84 6.72
CA LEU A 109 5.46 23.02 6.81
C LEU A 109 4.79 24.27 6.21
N ASN A 110 4.01 24.10 5.14
CA ASN A 110 3.32 25.22 4.49
C ASN A 110 2.20 25.80 5.37
N THR A 111 1.54 24.98 6.18
CA THR A 111 0.55 25.46 7.17
C THR A 111 1.18 26.20 8.35
N LYS A 112 2.47 25.98 8.64
CA LYS A 112 3.21 26.74 9.66
C LYS A 112 3.71 28.09 9.16
N ASN A 113 3.59 28.39 7.87
CA ASN A 113 3.90 29.69 7.29
C ASN A 113 2.59 30.41 6.88
N PRO A 114 1.95 31.19 7.79
CA PRO A 114 0.63 31.77 7.55
C PRO A 114 0.60 32.92 6.52
N GLU A 115 1.71 33.25 5.85
CA GLU A 115 1.82 34.44 4.99
C GLU A 115 1.17 34.31 3.59
N HIS A 116 0.60 33.16 3.23
CA HIS A 116 0.05 32.89 1.88
C HIS A 116 -1.45 32.53 1.84
N ILE A 117 -2.19 32.78 2.92
CA ILE A 117 -3.66 32.61 3.00
C ILE A 117 -4.38 33.97 3.12
N GLY A 118 -3.89 34.97 2.40
CA GLY A 118 -4.54 36.26 2.17
C GLY A 118 -4.88 36.46 0.70
#